data_AF-A0A535F1C9-F1
#
_entry.id   AF-A0A535F1C9-F1
#
_cell.length_a   1.000
_cell.length_b   1.000
_cell.length_c   1.000
_cell.angle_alpha   90.00
_cell.angle_beta   90.00
_cell.angle_gamma   90.00
#
_symmetry.space_group_name_H-M   'P 1'
#
loop_
_entity.id
_entity.type
_entity.pdbx_description
1 polymer ?
#
loop_
_entity_poly.entity_id
_entity_poly.type
_entity_poly.pdbx_seq_one_letter_code
_entity_poly.pdbx_strand_id
1 'polypeptide(L)' 'MIRQIIEAKGVRLEFLPPYSPDYNPIEEAFAELKAWCKRNQVLIDSYASYDLFLEAGLRHLQKNPGNHFRSALIDLES' A
#
# COMPACT_ATOMS: atom_id res chain seq x y z
N MET A 1 23.10 10.32 -7.27
CA MET A 1 21.88 10.47 -8.10
C MET A 1 20.60 10.26 -7.30
N ILE A 2 20.31 9.07 -6.75
CA ILE A 2 19.04 8.82 -6.02
C ILE A 2 18.84 9.74 -4.80
N ARG A 3 19.87 9.93 -3.96
CA ARG A 3 19.78 10.78 -2.76
C ARG A 3 19.43 12.24 -3.07
N GLN A 4 20.03 12.82 -4.12
CA GLN A 4 19.75 14.19 -4.55
C GLN A 4 18.30 14.36 -5.04
N ILE A 5 17.73 13.33 -5.67
CA ILE A 5 16.32 13.34 -6.11
C ILE A 5 15.37 13.29 -4.91
N ILE A 6 15.70 12.48 -3.90
CA ILE A 6 14.91 12.37 -2.66
C ILE A 6 14.91 13.70 -1.91
N GLU A 7 16.09 14.31 -1.73
CA GLU A 7 16.26 15.60 -1.07
C GLU A 7 15.52 16.72 -1.82
N ALA A 8 15.64 16.79 -3.15
CA ALA A 8 14.95 17.79 -3.96
C ALA A 8 13.43 17.67 -3.95
N LYS A 9 12.88 16.47 -3.68
CA LYS A 9 11.43 16.21 -3.62
C LYS A 9 10.85 16.28 -2.22
N GLY A 10 11.64 16.58 -1.19
CA GLY A 10 11.18 16.61 0.20
C GLY A 10 10.73 15.23 0.72
N VAL A 11 11.28 14.15 0.16
CA VAL A 11 10.93 12.78 0.54
C VAL A 11 11.70 12.37 1.79
N ARG A 12 10.99 11.81 2.78
CA ARG A 12 11.59 11.25 3.99
C ARG A 12 12.12 9.85 3.71
N LEU A 13 13.37 9.59 4.09
CA LEU A 13 14.00 8.27 3.96
C LEU A 13 14.04 7.59 5.33
N GLU A 14 13.27 6.52 5.49
CA GLU A 14 13.24 5.72 6.70
C GLU A 14 14.16 4.50 6.59
N PHE A 15 14.76 4.11 7.73
CA PHE A 15 15.59 2.91 7.80
C PHE A 15 14.73 1.66 8.00
N LEU A 16 14.85 0.69 7.08
CA LEU A 16 14.26 -0.63 7.21
C LEU A 16 15.36 -1.66 7.49
N PRO A 17 15.33 -2.39 8.63
CA PRO A 17 16.30 -3.43 8.89
C PRO A 17 16.23 -4.57 7.84
N PRO A 18 17.35 -5.23 7.51
CA PRO A 18 17.36 -6.34 6.56
C PRO A 18 16.37 -7.44 6.94
N TYR A 19 15.69 -8.02 5.94
CA TYR A 19 14.72 -9.12 6.11
C TYR A 19 13.63 -8.86 7.16
N SER A 20 13.22 -7.60 7.32
CA SER A 20 12.12 -7.22 8.23
C SER A 20 10.86 -6.84 7.45
N PRO A 21 10.22 -7.80 6.74
CA PRO A 21 8.98 -7.51 6.01
C PRO A 21 7.90 -6.97 6.95
N ASP A 22 7.86 -7.41 8.20
CA ASP A 22 6.90 -6.96 9.20
C ASP A 22 6.94 -5.44 9.47
N TYR A 23 8.09 -4.79 9.25
CA TYR A 23 8.27 -3.34 9.39
C TYR A 23 8.14 -2.58 8.07
N ASN A 24 7.90 -3.28 6.95
CA ASN A 24 7.75 -2.64 5.65
C ASN A 24 6.29 -2.21 5.46
N PRO A 25 5.99 -0.90 5.38
CA PRO A 25 4.62 -0.39 5.33
C PRO A 25 3.79 -0.91 4.15
N ILE A 26 4.44 -1.41 3.08
CA ILE A 26 3.71 -1.95 1.94
C ILE A 26 3.04 -3.31 2.27
N GLU A 27 3.56 -4.09 3.21
CA GLU A 27 3.06 -5.45 3.47
C GLU A 27 1.60 -5.45 3.92
N GLU A 28 1.23 -4.53 4.82
CA GLU A 28 -0.15 -4.35 5.29
C GLU A 28 -1.08 -3.91 4.15
N ALA A 29 -0.67 -2.92 3.36
CA ALA A 29 -1.42 -2.47 2.20
C ALA A 29 -1.64 -3.61 1.17
N PHE A 30 -0.60 -4.41 0.90
CA PHE A 30 -0.71 -5.58 0.02
C PHE A 30 -1.58 -6.68 0.63
N ALA A 31 -1.51 -6.90 1.94
CA ALA A 31 -2.36 -7.86 2.64
C ALA A 31 -3.84 -7.48 2.54
N GLU A 32 -4.17 -6.20 2.73
CA GLU A 32 -5.54 -5.69 2.58
C GLU A 32 -6.03 -5.82 1.14
N LEU A 33 -5.23 -5.43 0.14
CA LEU A 33 -5.61 -5.55 -1.26
C LEU A 33 -5.87 -7.01 -1.64
N LYS A 34 -5.00 -7.94 -1.21
CA LYS A 34 -5.19 -9.38 -1.40
C LYS A 34 -6.49 -9.87 -0.76
N ALA A 35 -6.79 -9.42 0.46
CA ALA A 35 -8.02 -9.78 1.16
C ALA A 35 -9.26 -9.24 0.44
N TRP A 36 -9.21 -8.01 -0.06
CA TRP A 36 -10.27 -7.41 -0.87
C TRP A 36 -10.48 -8.19 -2.17
N CYS A 37 -9.41 -8.53 -2.90
CA CYS A 37 -9.51 -9.32 -4.13
C CYS A 37 -10.15 -10.68 -3.88
N LYS A 38 -9.76 -11.39 -2.81
CA LYS A 38 -10.35 -12.69 -2.44
C LYS A 38 -11.85 -12.60 -2.16
N ARG A 39 -12.29 -11.57 -1.44
CA ARG A 39 -13.72 -11.37 -1.12
C ARG A 39 -14.55 -11.00 -2.36
N ASN A 40 -13.94 -10.27 -3.29
CA ASN A 40 -14.62 -9.72 -4.47
C ASN A 40 -14.31 -10.50 -5.76
N GLN A 41 -13.67 -11.66 -5.68
CA GLN A 41 -13.27 -12.44 -6.85
C GLN A 41 -14.44 -12.76 -7.80
N VAL A 42 -15.65 -12.92 -7.24
CA VAL A 42 -16.88 -13.17 -8.00
C VAL A 42 -17.29 -12.00 -8.90
N LEU A 43 -16.76 -10.81 -8.63
CA LEU A 43 -17.03 -9.61 -9.43
C LEU A 43 -16.07 -9.49 -10.62
N ILE A 44 -15.00 -10.28 -10.72
CA ILE A 44 -13.97 -10.12 -11.76
C ILE A 44 -14.59 -10.13 -13.16
N ASP A 45 -15.51 -11.06 -13.44
CA ASP A 45 -16.17 -11.19 -14.74
C ASP A 45 -17.17 -10.05 -15.05
N SER A 46 -17.52 -9.23 -14.05
CA SER A 46 -18.36 -8.03 -14.24
C SER A 46 -17.57 -6.78 -14.65
N TYR A 47 -16.23 -6.81 -14.56
CA TYR A 47 -15.37 -5.73 -15.03
C TYR A 47 -14.92 -5.96 -16.46
N ALA A 48 -14.75 -4.87 -17.22
CA ALA A 48 -14.25 -4.96 -18.59
C ALA A 48 -12.78 -5.41 -18.68
N SER A 49 -12.00 -5.27 -17.61
CA SER A 49 -10.64 -5.77 -17.50
C SER A 49 -10.23 -5.97 -16.04
N TYR A 50 -9.18 -6.75 -15.83
CA TYR A 50 -8.62 -6.97 -14.50
C TYR A 50 -8.04 -5.69 -13.88
N ASP A 51 -7.48 -4.79 -14.69
CA ASP A 51 -6.94 -3.52 -14.20
C ASP A 51 -8.02 -2.64 -13.57
N LEU A 52 -9.23 -2.61 -14.15
CA LEU A 52 -10.36 -1.87 -13.59
C LEU A 52 -10.86 -2.48 -12.27
N PHE A 53 -10.82 -3.81 -12.16
CA PHE A 53 -11.12 -4.51 -10.91
C PHE A 53 -10.08 -4.16 -9.82
N LEU A 54 -8.80 -4.17 -10.16
CA LEU A 54 -7.74 -3.75 -9.23
C LEU A 54 -7.87 -2.28 -8.83
N GLU A 55 -8.23 -1.40 -9.78
CA GLU A 55 -8.45 0.02 -9.49
C GLU A 55 -9.61 0.21 -8.49
N ALA A 56 -10.69 -0.56 -8.62
CA ALA A 56 -11.78 -0.55 -7.65
C ALA A 56 -11.31 -0.98 -6.25
N GLY A 57 -10.43 -1.98 -6.17
CA GLY A 57 -9.79 -2.39 -4.92
C GLY A 57 -8.93 -1.29 -4.31
N LEU A 58 -8.07 -0.67 -5.11
CA LEU A 58 -7.23 0.45 -4.66
C LEU A 58 -8.07 1.64 -4.17
N ARG A 59 -9.17 1.97 -4.86
CA ARG A 59 -10.12 3.00 -4.42
C ARG A 59 -10.81 2.64 -3.10
N HIS A 60 -11.03 1.34 -2.82
CA HIS A 60 -11.56 0.90 -1.53
C HIS A 60 -10.55 1.12 -0.41
N LEU A 61 -9.29 0.73 -0.61
CA LEU A 61 -8.21 0.90 0.37
C LEU A 61 -7.98 2.38 0.73
N GLN A 62 -8.04 3.28 -0.27
CA GLN A 62 -7.87 4.72 -0.05
C GLN A 62 -8.94 5.35 0.86
N LYS A 63 -10.13 4.74 0.99
CA LYS A 63 -11.20 5.25 1.85
C LYS A 63 -10.98 5.00 3.35
N ASN A 64 -10.05 4.12 3.73
CA ASN A 64 -9.70 3.82 5.12
C ASN A 64 -8.17 3.86 5.35
N PRO A 65 -7.53 5.04 5.24
CA PRO A 65 -6.07 5.13 5.27
C PRO A 65 -5.44 4.78 6.62
N GLY A 66 -6.19 4.86 7.73
CA GLY A 66 -5.66 4.74 9.09
C GLY A 66 -5.23 3.34 9.55
N ASN A 67 -5.38 2.32 8.71
CA ASN A 67 -5.03 0.93 9.05
C ASN A 67 -3.79 0.39 8.32
N HIS A 68 -3.25 1.08 7.33
CA HIS A 68 -2.30 0.49 6.38
C HIS A 68 -0.84 0.44 6.83
N PHE A 69 -0.49 1.12 7.92
CA PHE A 69 0.91 1.34 8.31
C PHE A 69 1.18 1.11 9.80
N ARG A 70 0.33 0.34 10.48
CA ARG A 70 0.36 0.23 11.95
C ARG A 70 1.63 -0.45 12.45
N SER A 71 2.15 -1.42 11.71
CA SER A 71 3.36 -2.17 12.08
C SER A 71 4.64 -1.53 11.57
N ALA A 72 4.54 -0.48 10.73
CA ALA A 72 5.72 0.14 10.11
C ALA A 72 6.57 0.98 11.08
N LEU A 73 6.11 1.20 12.33
CA LEU A 73 6.76 2.09 13.31
C LEU A 73 7.05 3.50 12.74
N ILE A 74 6.29 3.90 11.71
CA ILE A 74 6.36 5.23 11.11
C ILE A 74 5.28 6.07 11.77
N ASP A 75 5.70 6.98 12.65
CA ASP A 75 4.81 8.03 13.13
C ASP A 75 4.52 8.97 11.95
N LEU A 76 3.30 8.86 11.41
CA LEU A 76 2.74 9.85 10.51
C LEU A 76 2.31 11.05 11.36
N GLU A 77 3.27 11.82 11.87
CA GLU A 77 2.94 13.15 12.38
C GLU A 77 2.36 14.00 11.24
N SER A 78 1.23 14.64 11.58
CA SER A 78 0.26 15.40 10.77
C SER A 78 0.79 16.25 9.62
#